data_AF-A0A3E5ALU1-F1
#
_entry.id   AF-A0A3E5ALU1-F1
#
_cell.length_a   1.000
_cell.length_b   1.000
_cell.length_c   1.000
_cell.angle_alpha   90.00
_cell.angle_beta   90.00
_cell.angle_gamma   90.00
#
_symmetry.space_group_name_H-M   'P 1'
#
loop_
_entity.id
_entity.type
_entity.pdbx_description
1 polymer ?
#
loop_
_entity_poly.entity_id
_entity_poly.type
_entity_poly.pdbx_seq_one_letter_code
_entity_poly.pdbx_strand_id
1 'polypeptide(L)'
;MAKYLDKTQDEWDDLVEKWNTDTSIMCSLQEYLELDDVEYLKFAHGLDDENISDKEVYEKSAEIAKNAVTELVIKPSLNNAIKRIRR
;
A
#
# COMPACT_ATOMS: atom_id res chain seq x y z
N MET A 1 2.26 8.67 -17.74
CA MET A 1 1.98 8.20 -16.38
C MET A 1 0.49 8.01 -16.28
N ALA A 2 0.05 6.83 -15.86
CA ALA A 2 -1.36 6.60 -15.52
C ALA A 2 -1.70 7.34 -14.23
N LYS A 3 -2.96 7.72 -14.05
CA LYS A 3 -3.46 8.18 -12.75
C LYS A 3 -4.29 7.09 -12.10
N TYR A 4 -4.27 7.04 -10.77
CA TYR A 4 -5.04 6.07 -10.00
C TYR A 4 -6.54 6.18 -10.27
N LEU A 5 -7.06 7.41 -10.40
CA LEU A 5 -8.48 7.66 -10.66
C LEU A 5 -8.89 7.47 -12.14
N ASP A 6 -7.97 7.08 -13.02
CA ASP A 6 -8.29 6.78 -14.43
C ASP A 6 -9.04 5.44 -14.59
N LYS A 7 -9.08 4.59 -13.56
CA LYS A 7 -9.71 3.26 -13.59
C LYS A 7 -10.62 3.04 -12.40
N THR A 8 -11.57 2.13 -12.57
CA THR A 8 -12.43 1.63 -11.50
C THR A 8 -11.66 0.65 -10.61
N GLN A 9 -12.17 0.40 -9.39
CA GLN A 9 -11.59 -0.58 -8.48
C GLN A 9 -11.49 -1.97 -9.11
N ASP A 10 -12.54 -2.42 -9.81
CA ASP A 10 -12.56 -3.73 -10.47
C ASP A 10 -11.45 -3.86 -11.51
N GLU A 11 -11.20 -2.81 -12.31
CA GLU A 11 -10.09 -2.81 -13.28
C GLU A 11 -8.72 -2.85 -12.61
N TRP A 12 -8.56 -2.20 -11.46
CA TRP A 12 -7.34 -2.29 -10.68
C TRP A 12 -7.14 -3.68 -10.09
N ASP A 13 -8.19 -4.29 -9.56
CA ASP A 13 -8.17 -5.63 -8.98
C ASP A 13 -7.79 -6.68 -10.03
N ASP A 14 -8.33 -6.58 -11.25
CA ASP A 14 -7.97 -7.44 -12.38
C ASP A 14 -6.47 -7.32 -12.74
N LEU A 15 -5.93 -6.10 -12.73
CA LEU A 15 -4.51 -5.87 -13.00
C LEU A 15 -3.62 -6.43 -11.88
N VAL A 16 -4.01 -6.26 -10.62
CA VAL A 16 -3.30 -6.79 -9.46
C VAL A 16 -3.34 -8.33 -9.46
N GLU A 17 -4.47 -8.94 -9.78
CA GLU A 17 -4.58 -10.39 -9.90
C GLU A 17 -3.67 -10.90 -11.01
N LYS A 18 -3.65 -10.23 -12.17
CA LYS A 18 -2.75 -10.58 -13.26
C LYS A 18 -1.28 -10.46 -12.86
N TRP A 19 -0.90 -9.37 -12.18
CA TRP A 19 0.46 -9.20 -11.67
C TRP A 19 0.86 -10.31 -10.68
N ASN A 20 -0.05 -10.74 -9.81
CA ASN A 20 0.22 -11.80 -8.83
C ASN A 20 0.32 -13.20 -9.46
N THR A 21 -0.42 -13.46 -10.55
CA THR A 21 -0.58 -14.80 -11.11
C THR A 21 0.32 -15.08 -12.32
N ASP A 22 0.67 -14.05 -13.09
CA ASP A 22 1.52 -14.19 -14.27
C ASP A 22 3.01 -14.14 -13.90
N THR A 23 3.62 -15.32 -13.82
CA THR A 23 5.05 -15.48 -13.48
C THR A 23 6.02 -14.89 -14.52
N SER A 24 5.53 -14.44 -15.68
CA SER A 24 6.39 -13.76 -16.67
C SER A 24 6.63 -12.28 -16.31
N ILE A 25 5.82 -11.72 -15.42
CA ILE A 25 5.98 -10.35 -14.91
C ILE A 25 7.02 -10.38 -13.79
N MET A 26 8.14 -9.68 -14.00
CA MET A 26 9.29 -9.70 -13.09
C MET A 26 9.57 -8.33 -12.44
N CYS A 27 8.74 -7.33 -12.72
CA CYS A 27 8.85 -5.98 -12.15
C CYS A 27 7.98 -5.82 -10.90
N SER A 28 8.20 -4.72 -10.18
CA SER A 28 7.34 -4.34 -9.04
C SER A 28 5.91 -4.02 -9.51
N LEU A 29 4.95 -4.10 -8.58
CA LEU A 29 3.56 -3.73 -8.88
C LEU A 29 3.46 -2.27 -9.36
N GLN A 30 4.21 -1.35 -8.76
CA GLN A 30 4.24 0.06 -9.16
C GLN A 30 4.68 0.23 -10.63
N GLU A 31 5.79 -0.42 -11.01
CA GLU A 31 6.29 -0.39 -12.39
C GLU A 31 5.30 -1.03 -13.37
N TYR A 32 4.65 -2.13 -12.96
CA TYR A 32 3.65 -2.82 -13.77
C TYR A 32 2.40 -1.96 -14.04
N LEU A 33 1.93 -1.22 -13.03
CA LEU A 33 0.77 -0.33 -13.14
C LEU A 33 1.11 1.03 -13.79
N GLU A 34 2.39 1.30 -14.04
CA GLU A 34 2.90 2.57 -14.60
C GLU A 34 2.47 3.81 -13.78
N LEU A 35 2.40 3.65 -12.46
CA LEU A 35 2.06 4.71 -11.51
C LEU A 35 3.34 5.37 -10.98
N ASP A 36 3.34 6.70 -10.89
CA ASP A 36 4.40 7.41 -10.15
C ASP A 36 4.24 7.18 -8.64
N ASP A 37 5.20 7.65 -7.85
CA ASP A 37 5.22 7.45 -6.41
C ASP A 37 3.94 7.98 -5.72
N VAL A 38 3.41 9.12 -6.18
CA VAL A 38 2.23 9.75 -5.57
C VAL A 38 0.97 8.97 -5.94
N GLU A 39 0.80 8.65 -7.22
CA GLU A 39 -0.37 7.91 -7.70
C GLU A 39 -0.37 6.46 -7.17
N TYR A 40 0.81 5.84 -7.03
CA TYR A 40 0.93 4.53 -6.41
C TYR A 40 0.58 4.56 -4.92
N LEU A 41 0.97 5.60 -4.18
CA LEU A 41 0.56 5.76 -2.78
C LEU A 41 -0.95 5.97 -2.64
N LYS A 42 -1.57 6.73 -3.56
CA LYS A 42 -3.03 6.87 -3.59
C LYS A 42 -3.70 5.52 -3.81
N PHE A 43 -3.24 4.76 -4.80
CA PHE A 43 -3.71 3.40 -5.09
C PHE A 43 -3.53 2.46 -3.89
N ALA A 44 -2.31 2.35 -3.35
CA ALA A 44 -1.96 1.38 -2.31
C ALA A 44 -2.68 1.64 -0.97
N HIS A 45 -3.12 2.88 -0.74
CA HIS A 45 -3.77 3.30 0.50
C HIS A 45 -5.24 3.74 0.32
N GLY A 46 -5.81 3.61 -0.88
CA GLY A 46 -7.20 3.98 -1.17
C GLY A 46 -7.49 5.46 -0.93
N LEU A 47 -6.59 6.35 -1.37
CA LEU A 47 -6.76 7.80 -1.25
C LEU A 47 -7.48 8.34 -2.49
N ASP A 48 -8.80 8.24 -2.50
CA ASP A 48 -9.65 8.56 -3.66
C ASP A 48 -9.97 10.07 -3.82
N ASP A 49 -9.41 10.95 -2.98
CA ASP A 49 -9.66 12.38 -3.05
C ASP A 49 -8.89 13.01 -4.23
N GLU A 50 -9.61 13.45 -5.27
CA GLU A 50 -9.05 14.11 -6.45
C GLU A 50 -8.24 15.38 -6.14
N ASN A 51 -8.55 16.06 -5.02
CA ASN A 51 -7.97 17.35 -4.68
C ASN A 51 -6.87 17.27 -3.61
N ILE A 52 -6.49 16.06 -3.20
CA ILE A 52 -5.41 15.87 -2.23
C ILE A 52 -4.08 16.32 -2.82
N SER A 53 -3.33 17.13 -2.07
CA SER A 53 -1.98 17.51 -2.49
C SER A 53 -0.99 16.36 -2.31
N ASP A 54 0.09 16.34 -3.10
CA ASP A 54 1.16 15.34 -2.98
C ASP A 54 1.71 15.27 -1.54
N LYS A 55 1.86 16.42 -0.89
CA LYS A 55 2.30 16.49 0.51
C LYS A 55 1.34 15.74 1.45
N GLU A 56 0.04 15.96 1.29
CA GLU A 56 -0.97 15.27 2.09
C GLU A 56 -1.01 13.77 1.79
N VAL A 57 -0.75 13.36 0.54
CA VAL A 57 -0.59 11.93 0.18
C VAL A 57 0.55 11.31 0.99
N TYR A 58 1.73 11.93 1.00
CA TYR A 58 2.85 11.42 1.78
C TYR A 58 2.58 11.37 3.28
N GLU A 59 1.98 12.43 3.85
CA GLU A 59 1.66 12.50 5.28
C GLU A 59 0.67 11.40 5.69
N LYS A 60 -0.43 11.24 4.95
CA LYS A 60 -1.42 10.18 5.22
C LYS A 60 -0.84 8.79 5.03
N SER A 61 -0.07 8.57 3.96
CA SER A 61 0.57 7.29 3.70
C SER A 61 1.55 6.89 4.80
N ALA A 62 2.35 7.84 5.29
CA ALA A 62 3.26 7.61 6.41
C ALA A 62 2.51 7.25 7.70
N GLU A 63 1.37 7.90 7.98
CA GLU A 63 0.53 7.57 9.12
C GLU A 63 -0.06 6.16 9.01
N ILE A 64 -0.60 5.78 7.85
CA ILE A 64 -1.15 4.45 7.59
C ILE A 64 -0.07 3.38 7.78
N ALA A 65 1.10 3.55 7.17
CA ALA A 65 2.22 2.62 7.28
C ALA A 65 2.69 2.48 8.74
N LYS A 66 2.82 3.60 9.46
CA LYS A 66 3.20 3.60 10.89
C LYS A 66 2.19 2.83 11.74
N ASN A 67 0.89 3.03 11.51
CA ASN A 67 -0.16 2.34 12.23
C ASN A 67 -0.13 0.83 11.94
N ALA A 68 -0.02 0.43 10.67
CA ALA A 68 0.09 -0.97 10.27
C ALA A 68 1.30 -1.66 10.93
N VAL A 69 2.49 -1.06 10.88
CA VAL A 69 3.70 -1.61 11.52
C VAL A 69 3.54 -1.70 13.04
N THR A 70 2.93 -0.69 13.66
CA THR A 70 2.73 -0.67 15.11
C THR A 70 1.81 -1.81 15.55
N GLU A 71 0.65 -1.95 14.90
CA GLU A 71 -0.36 -2.96 15.28
C GLU A 71 0.04 -4.38 14.91
N LEU A 72 0.64 -4.59 13.74
CA LEU A 72 0.90 -5.93 13.21
C LEU A 72 2.28 -6.48 13.59
N VAL A 73 3.27 -5.62 13.82
CA VAL A 73 4.66 -6.06 14.07
C VAL A 73 5.09 -5.75 15.49
N ILE A 74 4.97 -4.48 15.91
CA ILE A 74 5.54 -4.02 17.19
C ILE A 74 4.75 -4.58 18.37
N LYS A 75 3.43 -4.37 18.42
CA LYS A 75 2.60 -4.83 19.55
C LYS A 75 2.65 -6.36 19.74
N PRO A 76 2.53 -7.20 18.70
CA PRO A 76 2.62 -8.66 18.86
C PRO A 76 4.00 -9.09 19.37
N SER A 77 5.08 -8.47 18.86
CA SER A 77 6.45 -8.75 19.31
C SER A 77 6.64 -8.40 20.79
N LEU A 78 6.14 -7.24 21.22
CA LEU A 78 6.19 -6.81 22.63
C LEU A 78 5.40 -7.77 23.53
N ASN A 79 4.17 -8.14 23.12
CA ASN A 79 3.34 -9.08 23.86
C ASN A 79 4.00 -10.46 24.01
N ASN A 80 4.66 -10.94 22.96
CA ASN A 80 5.41 -12.20 22.99
C ASN A 80 6.62 -12.12 23.93
N ALA A 81 7.36 -11.00 23.91
CA ALA A 81 8.46 -10.77 24.84
C ALA A 81 7.99 -10.77 26.29
N ILE A 82 6.90 -10.06 26.60
CA ILE A 82 6.31 -10.02 27.95
C ILE A 82 5.89 -11.41 28.42
N LYS A 83 5.25 -12.22 27.55
CA LYS A 83 4.87 -13.60 27.88
C LYS A 83 6.07 -14.49 28.21
N ARG A 84 7.21 -14.28 27.54
CA ARG A 84 8.45 -15.04 27.80
C ARG A 84 9.09 -14.68 29.14
N ILE A 85 9.03 -13.41 29.54
CA ILE A 85 9.60 -12.93 30.82
C ILE A 85 8.75 -13.39 32.02
N ARG A 86 7.44 -13.57 31.84
CA ARG A 86 6.50 -14.00 32.90
C ARG A 86 6.42 -15.52 33.10
N ARG A 87 7.17 -16.31 32.35
CA ARG A 87 7.34 -17.75 32.54
C ARG A 87 8.60 -18.01 33.34
#